data_AF-T0RM40-F1
#
_entry.id   AF-T0RM40-F1
#
_cell.length_a   1.000
_cell.length_b   1.000
_cell.length_c   1.000
_cell.angle_alpha   90.00
_cell.angle_beta   90.00
_cell.angle_gamma   90.00
#
_symmetry.space_group_name_H-M   'P 1'
#
loop_
_entity.id
_entity.type
_entity.pdbx_description
1 polymer ?
#
loop_
_entity_poly.entity_id
_entity_poly.type
_entity_poly.pdbx_seq_one_letter_code
_entity_poly.pdbx_strand_id
1 'polypeptide(L)'
;MKLFLALITLYSTTVFGDCGTSFNNGVNHYNFATTYFNTGVDEYNRAVEEASKPTPNFDIVCRNLLNSYAGFFTAKNSFKECRDNFAEAVKSCSGDNKLTAMKYSNVCYEALQTSLANINAVEGNIKGTCYTRQPLQEQELFELGN
;
A
#
# COMPACT_ATOMS: atom_id res chain seq x y z
N MET A 1 3.57 13.82 2.92
CA MET A 1 2.19 13.47 2.54
C MET A 1 1.49 12.94 3.79
N LYS A 2 0.56 13.69 4.40
CA LYS A 2 -0.20 13.21 5.57
C LYS A 2 -1.49 12.57 5.06
N LEU A 3 -1.55 11.24 5.07
CA LEU A 3 -2.74 10.48 4.70
C LEU A 3 -3.52 10.15 5.98
N PHE A 4 -4.71 10.71 6.15
CA PHE A 4 -5.61 10.35 7.26
C PHE A 4 -6.37 9.09 6.87
N LEU A 5 -5.84 7.92 7.24
CA LEU A 5 -6.61 6.68 7.20
C LEU A 5 -7.67 6.75 8.32
N ALA A 6 -8.94 6.77 7.94
CA ALA A 6 -10.05 6.81 8.88
C ALA A 6 -10.00 5.56 9.78
N LEU A 7 -9.94 5.71 11.11
CA LEU A 7 -10.06 4.56 12.00
C LEU A 7 -11.46 3.98 11.90
N ILE A 8 -11.55 2.72 11.48
CA ILE A 8 -12.78 1.94 11.55
C ILE A 8 -12.87 1.36 12.96
N THR A 9 -13.79 1.88 13.77
CA THR A 9 -14.03 1.39 15.13
C THR A 9 -14.88 0.12 15.09
N LEU A 10 -14.47 -0.89 15.87
CA LEU A 10 -15.20 -2.16 16.02
C LEU A 10 -16.60 -1.92 16.61
N TYR A 11 -17.64 -2.04 15.79
CA TYR A 11 -19.02 -2.12 16.27
C TYR A 11 -19.33 -3.58 16.63
N SER A 12 -19.20 -3.91 17.92
CA SER A 12 -19.73 -5.15 18.48
C SER A 12 -21.26 -5.03 18.59
N THR A 13 -21.98 -5.37 17.54
CA THR A 13 -23.41 -5.70 17.68
C THR A 13 -23.57 -7.21 17.51
N THR A 14 -24.19 -7.82 18.50
CA THR A 14 -24.45 -9.26 18.64
C THR A 14 -25.51 -9.76 17.64
N VAL A 15 -25.34 -9.43 16.34
CA VAL A 15 -26.14 -10.03 15.27
C VAL A 15 -25.42 -11.29 14.82
N PHE A 16 -25.78 -12.42 15.43
CA PHE A 16 -25.38 -13.76 14.99
C PHE A 16 -25.93 -14.00 13.57
N GLY A 17 -25.15 -13.65 12.53
CA GLY A 17 -25.51 -13.82 11.12
C GLY A 17 -24.40 -13.37 10.17
N ASP A 18 -24.56 -13.68 8.87
CA ASP A 18 -23.58 -13.40 7.80
C ASP A 18 -23.14 -11.92 7.71
N CYS A 19 -24.02 -11.01 8.15
CA CYS A 19 -23.74 -9.58 8.29
C CYS A 19 -22.57 -9.31 9.24
N GLY A 20 -22.60 -9.87 10.46
CA GLY A 20 -21.55 -9.64 11.46
C GLY A 20 -20.20 -10.22 11.03
N THR A 21 -20.21 -11.41 10.43
CA THR A 21 -19.00 -12.08 9.92
C THR A 21 -18.34 -11.26 8.81
N SER A 22 -19.09 -10.89 7.78
CA SER A 22 -18.57 -10.12 6.64
C SER A 22 -18.08 -8.75 7.09
N PHE A 23 -18.81 -8.09 8.00
CA PHE A 23 -18.40 -6.80 8.54
C PHE A 23 -17.07 -6.90 9.31
N ASN A 24 -16.94 -7.88 10.22
CA ASN A 24 -15.72 -8.07 11.00
C ASN A 24 -14.52 -8.44 10.11
N ASN A 25 -14.73 -9.27 9.08
CA ASN A 25 -13.69 -9.57 8.11
C ASN A 25 -13.25 -8.30 7.37
N GLY A 26 -14.20 -7.44 6.97
CA GLY A 26 -13.90 -6.13 6.39
C GLY A 26 -13.00 -5.28 7.29
N VAL A 27 -13.33 -5.18 8.58
CA VAL A 27 -12.51 -4.47 9.57
C VAL A 27 -11.11 -5.08 9.70
N ASN A 28 -11.01 -6.40 9.79
CA ASN A 28 -9.73 -7.10 9.93
C ASN A 28 -8.81 -6.85 8.71
N HIS A 29 -9.37 -6.95 7.50
CA HIS A 29 -8.65 -6.64 6.27
C HIS A 29 -8.23 -5.17 6.18
N TYR A 30 -9.06 -4.24 6.64
CA TYR A 30 -8.71 -2.83 6.68
C TYR A 30 -7.54 -2.54 7.62
N ASN A 31 -7.57 -3.12 8.82
CA ASN A 31 -6.51 -2.94 9.82
C ASN A 31 -5.18 -3.53 9.32
N PHE A 32 -5.23 -4.75 8.78
CA PHE A 32 -4.07 -5.39 8.16
C PHE A 32 -3.52 -4.56 7.00
N ALA A 33 -4.39 -4.08 6.10
CA ALA A 33 -3.98 -3.24 4.98
C ALA A 33 -3.30 -1.95 5.45
N THR A 34 -3.84 -1.31 6.49
CA THR A 34 -3.29 -0.08 7.08
C THR A 34 -1.89 -0.30 7.64
N THR A 35 -1.63 -1.43 8.30
CA THR A 35 -0.28 -1.77 8.79
C THR A 35 0.73 -1.81 7.64
N TYR A 36 0.43 -2.55 6.56
CA TYR A 36 1.34 -2.66 5.41
C TYR A 36 1.44 -1.37 4.61
N PHE A 37 0.38 -0.58 4.55
CA PHE A 37 0.40 0.74 3.91
C PHE A 37 1.40 1.65 4.63
N ASN A 38 1.35 1.68 5.97
CA ASN A 38 2.28 2.46 6.77
C ASN A 38 3.72 1.94 6.64
N THR A 39 3.93 0.62 6.61
CA THR A 39 5.25 0.06 6.27
C THR A 39 5.73 0.55 4.90
N GLY A 40 4.84 0.58 3.90
CA GLY A 40 5.15 1.12 2.57
C GLY A 40 5.61 2.58 2.60
N VAL A 41 4.91 3.42 3.38
CA VAL A 41 5.25 4.84 3.59
C VAL A 41 6.60 4.99 4.32
N ASP A 42 6.83 4.23 5.37
CA ASP A 42 8.05 4.33 6.18
C ASP A 42 9.29 3.96 5.36
N GLU A 43 9.20 2.87 4.60
CA GLU A 43 10.28 2.43 3.70
C GLU A 43 10.51 3.45 2.58
N TYR A 44 9.46 4.07 2.03
CA TYR A 44 9.62 5.16 1.07
C TYR A 44 10.38 6.35 1.68
N ASN A 45 10.00 6.77 2.89
CA ASN A 45 10.63 7.89 3.57
C ASN A 45 12.11 7.58 3.84
N ARG A 46 12.45 6.35 4.24
CA ARG A 46 13.84 5.90 4.41
C ARG A 46 14.63 5.95 3.10
N ALA A 47 14.01 5.60 1.97
CA ALA A 47 14.63 5.73 0.66
C ALA A 47 14.94 7.19 0.31
N VAL A 48 13.97 8.09 0.53
CA VAL A 48 14.13 9.53 0.29
C VAL A 48 15.20 10.13 1.20
N GLU A 49 15.20 9.78 2.48
CA GLU A 49 16.20 10.22 3.44
C GLU A 49 17.61 9.80 3.00
N GLU A 50 17.81 8.53 2.65
CA GLU A 50 19.10 8.04 2.15
C GLU A 50 19.53 8.76 0.86
N ALA A 51 18.60 8.94 -0.09
CA ALA A 51 18.88 9.62 -1.35
C ALA A 51 19.23 11.12 -1.17
N SER A 52 18.80 11.73 -0.06
CA SER A 52 19.08 13.15 0.25
C SER A 52 20.46 13.40 0.85
N LYS A 53 21.20 12.35 1.22
CA LYS A 53 22.54 12.48 1.81
C LYS A 53 23.54 13.02 0.79
N PRO A 54 24.62 13.71 1.22
CA PRO A 54 25.69 14.17 0.33
C PRO A 54 26.35 13.05 -0.49
N THR A 55 26.44 11.85 0.11
CA THR A 55 26.96 10.62 -0.50
C THR A 55 25.92 9.51 -0.31
N PRO A 56 24.90 9.40 -1.17
CA PRO A 56 23.81 8.46 -0.99
C PRO A 56 24.24 7.02 -1.32
N ASN A 57 23.84 6.06 -0.47
CA ASN A 57 24.01 4.64 -0.76
C ASN A 57 22.81 4.12 -1.56
N PHE A 58 23.01 3.94 -2.87
CA PHE A 58 21.93 3.53 -3.78
C PHE A 58 21.40 2.11 -3.56
N ASP A 59 22.19 1.19 -2.99
CA ASP A 59 21.69 -0.13 -2.62
C ASP A 59 20.65 -0.04 -1.50
N ILE A 60 20.88 0.87 -0.54
CA ILE A 60 19.92 1.16 0.54
C ILE A 60 18.68 1.84 -0.03
N VAL A 61 18.84 2.83 -0.92
CA VAL A 61 17.71 3.49 -1.60
C VAL A 61 16.85 2.46 -2.33
N CYS A 62 17.46 1.62 -3.16
CA CYS A 62 16.75 0.65 -3.98
C CYS A 62 16.06 -0.44 -3.16
N ARG A 63 16.72 -0.94 -2.11
CA ARG A 63 16.10 -1.90 -1.18
C ARG A 63 14.86 -1.30 -0.50
N ASN A 64 14.97 -0.07 0.00
CA ASN A 64 13.85 0.61 0.66
C ASN A 64 12.71 0.91 -0.33
N LEU A 65 13.00 1.30 -1.58
CA LEU A 65 11.97 1.45 -2.61
C LEU A 65 11.26 0.13 -2.94
N LEU A 66 12.00 -0.98 -3.04
CA LEU A 66 11.40 -2.31 -3.26
C LEU A 66 10.52 -2.74 -2.08
N ASN A 67 10.97 -2.51 -0.84
CA ASN A 67 10.17 -2.77 0.36
C ASN A 67 8.92 -1.91 0.39
N SER A 68 9.04 -0.63 0.02
CA SER A 68 7.92 0.29 -0.08
C SER A 68 6.87 -0.21 -1.07
N TYR A 69 7.30 -0.62 -2.27
CA TYR A 69 6.45 -1.24 -3.28
C TYR A 69 5.71 -2.47 -2.72
N ALA A 70 6.43 -3.38 -2.04
CA ALA A 70 5.85 -4.58 -1.46
C ALA A 70 4.80 -4.27 -0.37
N GLY A 71 5.07 -3.26 0.46
CA GLY A 71 4.13 -2.77 1.47
C GLY A 71 2.83 -2.26 0.83
N PHE A 72 2.93 -1.36 -0.14
CA PHE A 72 1.76 -0.84 -0.85
C PHE A 72 1.01 -1.91 -1.65
N PHE A 73 1.72 -2.87 -2.27
CA PHE A 73 1.09 -3.98 -2.99
C PHE A 73 0.28 -4.90 -2.06
N THR A 74 0.83 -5.20 -0.88
CA THR A 74 0.14 -6.00 0.15
C THR A 74 -1.08 -5.24 0.68
N ALA A 75 -0.92 -3.95 0.99
CA ALA A 75 -2.01 -3.09 1.41
C ALA A 75 -3.14 -3.02 0.38
N LYS A 76 -2.80 -2.82 -0.91
CA LYS A 76 -3.75 -2.81 -2.03
C LYS A 76 -4.60 -4.08 -2.07
N ASN A 77 -3.98 -5.26 -1.98
CA ASN A 77 -4.72 -6.52 -1.99
C ASN A 77 -5.66 -6.61 -0.78
N SER A 78 -5.21 -6.25 0.41
CA SER A 78 -6.05 -6.32 1.60
C SER A 78 -7.16 -5.25 1.63
N PHE A 79 -6.95 -4.05 1.07
CA PHE A 79 -8.03 -3.07 0.90
C PHE A 79 -9.10 -3.54 -0.10
N LYS A 80 -8.70 -4.27 -1.15
CA LYS A 80 -9.65 -4.94 -2.04
C LYS A 80 -10.50 -5.96 -1.27
N GLU A 81 -9.88 -6.84 -0.48
CA GLU A 81 -10.61 -7.81 0.33
C GLU A 81 -11.49 -7.12 1.39
N CYS A 82 -11.04 -6.01 1.98
CA CYS A 82 -11.87 -5.19 2.85
C CYS A 82 -13.15 -4.72 2.14
N ARG A 83 -13.01 -4.12 0.97
CA ARG A 83 -14.14 -3.63 0.16
C ARG A 83 -15.10 -4.77 -0.16
N ASP A 84 -14.58 -5.92 -0.59
CA ASP A 84 -15.40 -7.06 -1.00
C ASP A 84 -16.20 -7.63 0.19
N ASN A 85 -15.59 -7.71 1.38
CA ASN A 85 -16.27 -8.12 2.61
C ASN A 85 -17.35 -7.11 3.06
N PHE A 86 -17.07 -5.81 3.01
CA PHE A 86 -18.10 -4.82 3.32
C PHE A 86 -19.22 -4.80 2.29
N ALA A 87 -18.94 -5.02 1.01
CA ALA A 87 -19.96 -5.18 -0.01
C ALA A 87 -20.86 -6.41 0.26
N GLU A 88 -20.31 -7.49 0.82
CA GLU A 88 -21.10 -8.64 1.27
C GLU A 88 -21.95 -8.31 2.52
N ALA A 89 -21.38 -7.54 3.46
CA ALA A 89 -22.14 -7.01 4.59
C ALA A 89 -23.31 -6.11 4.12
N VAL A 90 -23.15 -5.33 3.05
CA VAL A 90 -24.24 -4.52 2.49
C VAL A 90 -25.43 -5.36 2.00
N LYS A 91 -25.18 -6.58 1.51
CA LYS A 91 -26.23 -7.49 1.05
C LYS A 91 -26.96 -8.16 2.21
N SER A 92 -26.26 -8.44 3.31
CA SER A 92 -26.76 -9.24 4.44
C SER A 92 -27.23 -8.41 5.63
N CYS A 93 -26.76 -7.17 5.78
CA CYS A 93 -27.19 -6.24 6.83
C CYS A 93 -28.45 -5.44 6.43
N SER A 94 -29.15 -4.90 7.43
CA SER A 94 -30.31 -4.00 7.27
C SER A 94 -30.14 -2.71 8.07
N GLY A 95 -30.96 -1.70 7.77
CA GLY A 95 -30.97 -0.42 8.50
C GLY A 95 -29.61 0.27 8.54
N ASP A 96 -29.26 0.83 9.69
CA ASP A 96 -28.02 1.59 9.89
C ASP A 96 -26.75 0.75 9.66
N ASN A 97 -26.81 -0.56 9.93
CA ASN A 97 -25.67 -1.45 9.70
C ASN A 97 -25.36 -1.58 8.21
N LYS A 98 -26.38 -1.63 7.34
CA LYS A 98 -26.20 -1.62 5.88
C LYS A 98 -25.57 -0.32 5.41
N LEU A 99 -26.06 0.82 5.88
CA LEU A 99 -25.52 2.14 5.53
C LEU A 99 -24.06 2.28 5.99
N THR A 100 -23.74 1.76 7.17
CA THR A 100 -22.37 1.75 7.71
C THR A 100 -21.45 0.85 6.89
N ALA A 101 -21.90 -0.35 6.51
CA ALA A 101 -21.16 -1.24 5.62
C ALA A 101 -20.91 -0.59 4.25
N MET A 102 -21.90 0.11 3.67
CA MET A 102 -21.72 0.87 2.42
C MET A 102 -20.64 1.94 2.56
N LYS A 103 -20.66 2.70 3.65
CA LYS A 103 -19.66 3.72 3.94
C LYS A 103 -18.25 3.11 4.03
N TYR A 104 -18.08 2.01 4.77
CA TYR A 104 -16.76 1.38 4.92
C TYR A 104 -16.29 0.67 3.64
N SER A 105 -17.19 0.13 2.83
CA SER A 105 -16.84 -0.34 1.48
C SER A 105 -16.22 0.78 0.64
N ASN A 106 -16.78 1.99 0.69
CA ASN A 106 -16.23 3.14 -0.03
C ASN A 106 -14.88 3.59 0.53
N VAL A 107 -14.71 3.62 1.86
CA VAL A 107 -13.41 3.91 2.49
C VAL A 107 -12.33 2.94 2.01
N CYS A 108 -12.64 1.64 1.96
CA CYS A 108 -11.71 0.62 1.46
C CYS A 108 -11.42 0.77 -0.04
N TYR A 109 -12.40 1.21 -0.83
CA TYR A 109 -12.18 1.54 -2.23
C TYR A 109 -11.23 2.75 -2.41
N GLU A 110 -11.41 3.83 -1.65
CA GLU A 110 -10.52 5.00 -1.72
C GLU A 110 -9.08 4.66 -1.28
N ALA A 111 -8.94 3.85 -0.22
CA ALA A 111 -7.65 3.37 0.25
C ALA A 111 -6.97 2.42 -0.76
N LEU A 112 -7.75 1.59 -1.46
CA LEU A 112 -7.29 0.77 -2.57
C LEU A 112 -6.71 1.64 -3.71
N GLN A 113 -7.45 2.67 -4.15
CA GLN A 113 -6.98 3.59 -5.20
C GLN A 113 -5.72 4.34 -4.78
N THR A 114 -5.66 4.76 -3.52
CA THR A 114 -4.47 5.42 -2.96
C THR A 114 -3.26 4.48 -2.97
N SER A 115 -3.46 3.21 -2.61
CA SER A 115 -2.38 2.21 -2.67
C SER A 115 -1.89 1.97 -4.09
N LEU A 116 -2.80 1.91 -5.08
CA LEU A 116 -2.45 1.82 -6.50
C LEU A 116 -1.62 3.02 -6.98
N ALA A 117 -2.02 4.24 -6.61
CA ALA A 117 -1.28 5.44 -6.97
C ALA A 117 0.15 5.42 -6.40
N ASN A 118 0.30 4.99 -5.14
CA ASN A 118 1.61 4.85 -4.50
C ASN A 118 2.48 3.77 -5.16
N ILE A 119 1.91 2.62 -5.51
CA ILE A 119 2.60 1.57 -6.27
C ILE A 119 3.19 2.14 -7.56
N ASN A 120 2.38 2.85 -8.35
CA ASN A 120 2.83 3.43 -9.62
C ASN A 120 3.93 4.47 -9.43
N ALA A 121 3.82 5.31 -8.39
CA ALA A 121 4.84 6.31 -8.07
C ALA A 121 6.17 5.65 -7.66
N VAL A 122 6.13 4.64 -6.78
CA VAL A 122 7.32 3.92 -6.33
C VAL A 122 7.94 3.13 -7.49
N GLU A 123 7.14 2.52 -8.36
CA GLU A 123 7.66 1.81 -9.54
C GLU A 123 8.41 2.76 -10.49
N GLY A 124 7.90 3.98 -10.69
CA GLY A 124 8.59 5.03 -11.43
C GLY A 124 9.96 5.36 -10.82
N ASN A 125 10.01 5.51 -9.49
CA ASN A 125 11.26 5.78 -8.77
C ASN A 125 12.24 4.60 -8.85
N ILE A 126 11.77 3.36 -8.75
CA ILE A 126 12.60 2.16 -8.92
C ILE A 126 13.22 2.15 -10.31
N LYS A 127 12.43 2.34 -11.37
CA LYS A 127 12.92 2.36 -12.76
C LYS A 127 13.96 3.46 -12.97
N GLY A 128 13.69 4.67 -12.48
CA GLY A 128 14.57 5.82 -12.65
C GLY A 128 15.84 5.82 -11.78
N THR A 129 15.86 5.03 -10.70
CA THR A 129 16.97 5.03 -9.72
C THR A 129 17.79 3.75 -9.76
N CYS A 130 17.11 2.60 -9.85
CA CYS A 130 17.70 1.28 -9.59
C CYS A 130 18.10 0.52 -10.85
N TYR A 131 17.48 0.82 -12.00
CA TYR A 131 17.73 0.10 -13.26
C TYR A 131 18.47 0.93 -14.31
N THR A 132 18.57 2.24 -14.14
CA THR A 132 19.31 3.16 -15.03
C THR A 132 20.81 3.20 -14.76
N ARG A 133 21.31 2.47 -13.75
CA ARG A 133 22.74 2.43 -13.37
C ARG A 133 23.37 1.03 -13.52
N GLN A 134 23.00 0.27 -14.55
CA GLN A 134 23.94 -0.74 -15.04
C GLN A 134 25.16 0.00 -15.61
N PRO A 135 26.38 -0.31 -15.17
CA PRO A 135 27.55 0.46 -15.53
C PRO A 135 27.81 0.38 -17.02
N LEU A 136 28.16 1.53 -17.60
CA LEU A 136 28.97 1.64 -18.80
C LEU A 136 30.24 0.78 -18.60
N GLN A 137 30.20 -0.50 -19.00
CA GLN A 137 31.37 -1.38 -19.06
C GLN A 137 31.81 -1.65 -20.50
N GLU A 138 31.61 -0.67 -21.38
CA GLU A 138 32.04 -0.78 -22.78
C GLU A 138 32.53 0.59 -23.29
N GLN A 139 33.44 1.22 -22.56
CA GLN A 139 34.18 2.38 -23.09
C GLN A 139 35.63 2.51 -22.59
N GLU A 140 36.04 1.80 -21.54
CA GLU A 140 37.46 1.73 -21.12
C GLU A 140 38.27 0.64 -21.86
N LEU A 141 37.66 -0.14 -22.76
CA LEU A 141 38.37 -1.13 -23.59
C LEU A 141 38.84 -0.60 -24.96
N PHE A 142 38.59 0.68 -25.27
CA PHE A 142 39.00 1.28 -26.55
C PHE A 142 40.27 2.16 -26.46
N GLU A 143 40.75 2.49 -25.26
CA GLU A 143 41.96 3.32 -25.08
C GLU A 143 43.24 2.52 -24.73
N LEU A 144 43.17 1.18 -24.69
CA LEU A 144 44.35 0.30 -24.57
C LEU A 144 44.54 -0.63 -25.77
N GLY A 145 43.81 -0.38 -26.87
CA GLY A 145 43.72 -1.31 -28.00
C GLY A 145 43.67 -0.70 -29.39
N ASN A 146 44.13 0.55 -29.60
CA ASN A 146 44.50 1.09 -30.92
C ASN A 146 45.49 2.25 -30.80
#